data_AF-A0A971KQV2-F1
#
_entry.id   AF-A0A971KQV2-F1
#
_cell.length_a   1.000
_cell.length_b   1.000
_cell.length_c   1.000
_cell.angle_alpha   90.00
_cell.angle_beta   90.00
_cell.angle_gamma   90.00
#
_symmetry.space_group_name_H-M   'P 1'
#
loop_
_entity.id
_entity.type
_entity.pdbx_description
1 polymer ?
#
loop_
_entity_poly.entity_id
_entity_poly.type
_entity_poly.pdbx_seq_one_letter_code
_entity_poly.pdbx_strand_id
1 'polypeptide(L)'
;MKVGIPIDLGLSVKWASMNVGADVPTDKGCYFAWGETVELEGSSWSSYRYASGDMYSLTKYNTKSTYGTVDGKTVLENIDDAAYSWWGSDWRMPTVDEFRELCNNCDWVWTMQDGINGYLVKSKVNENSIFLPVTKFNQDNIVVERGAYWTSSLYPPYVACAYMIYFNSKSYIPDDDDWAMRIDCLPVRPVSDK
;
A
#
# COMPACT_ATOMS: atom_id res chain seq x y z
N MET A 1 -7.84 17.28 7.33
CA MET A 1 -6.86 16.33 6.79
C MET A 1 -6.39 16.85 5.45
N LYS A 2 -5.08 16.83 5.18
CA LYS A 2 -4.57 17.22 3.86
C LYS A 2 -4.76 16.07 2.87
N VAL A 3 -5.04 16.44 1.62
CA VAL A 3 -5.14 15.51 0.47
C VAL A 3 -3.93 15.74 -0.40
N GLY A 4 -3.32 14.66 -0.90
CA GLY A 4 -2.16 14.73 -1.78
C GLY A 4 -2.50 15.39 -3.11
N ILE A 5 -1.46 15.90 -3.79
CA ILE A 5 -1.60 16.41 -5.15
C ILE A 5 -1.45 15.22 -6.12
N PRO A 6 -2.32 15.07 -7.13
CA PRO A 6 -2.15 14.04 -8.15
C PRO A 6 -1.00 14.41 -9.09
N ILE A 7 0.01 13.54 -9.17
CA ILE A 7 1.20 13.70 -10.01
C ILE A 7 1.09 12.72 -11.18
N ASP A 8 0.95 13.25 -12.39
CA ASP A 8 0.94 12.42 -13.61
C ASP A 8 2.38 12.04 -13.99
N LEU A 9 2.77 10.80 -13.69
CA LEU A 9 4.08 10.26 -14.08
C LEU A 9 4.10 9.73 -15.53
N GLY A 10 3.06 9.99 -16.33
CA GLY A 10 2.95 9.44 -17.68
C GLY A 10 2.58 7.96 -17.70
N LEU A 11 2.12 7.42 -16.57
CA LEU A 11 1.71 6.03 -16.36
C LEU A 11 0.19 5.87 -16.55
N SER A 12 -0.40 4.72 -16.26
CA SER A 12 -1.84 4.50 -16.35
C SER A 12 -2.67 5.37 -15.39
N VAL A 13 -2.12 5.69 -14.22
CA VAL A 13 -2.75 6.52 -13.17
C VAL A 13 -1.88 7.69 -12.74
N LYS A 14 -2.47 8.65 -12.03
CA LYS A 14 -1.73 9.72 -11.34
C LYS A 14 -1.44 9.26 -9.91
N TRP A 15 -0.21 9.45 -9.47
CA TRP A 15 0.24 9.05 -8.13
C TRP A 15 0.15 10.22 -7.15
N ALA A 16 -0.27 9.95 -5.91
CA ALA A 16 -0.31 10.97 -4.88
C ALA A 16 1.08 11.47 -4.48
N SER A 17 1.19 12.77 -4.22
CA SER A 17 2.42 13.38 -3.69
C SER A 17 2.80 12.91 -2.27
N MET A 18 1.86 12.33 -1.50
CA MET A 18 2.09 11.88 -0.11
C MET A 18 1.22 10.67 0.27
N ASN A 19 1.49 10.06 1.42
CA ASN A 19 0.69 8.94 1.95
C ASN A 19 -0.64 9.43 2.53
N VAL A 20 -1.63 8.53 2.68
CA VAL A 20 -2.85 8.83 3.44
C VAL A 20 -2.49 9.23 4.87
N GLY A 21 -3.06 10.32 5.36
CA GLY A 21 -2.81 10.84 6.70
C GLY A 21 -1.46 11.57 6.89
N ALA A 22 -0.64 11.69 5.84
CA ALA A 22 0.57 12.50 5.87
C ALA A 22 0.28 14.00 5.70
N ASP A 23 1.14 14.85 6.27
CA ASP A 23 1.08 16.31 6.08
C ASP A 23 2.06 16.81 5.01
N VAL A 24 3.13 16.05 4.76
CA VAL A 24 4.16 16.29 3.72
C VAL A 24 4.62 14.98 3.05
N PRO A 25 5.26 15.01 1.86
CA PRO A 25 5.69 13.80 1.13
C PRO A 25 6.61 12.84 1.91
N THR A 26 7.37 13.36 2.87
CA THR A 26 8.36 12.63 3.68
C THR A 26 7.76 12.00 4.93
N ASP A 27 6.51 12.33 5.28
CA ASP A 27 5.82 11.71 6.41
C ASP A 27 5.39 10.29 6.10
N LYS A 28 5.48 9.42 7.10
CA LYS A 28 5.03 8.02 7.02
C LYS A 28 3.53 7.88 6.74
N GLY A 29 2.71 8.85 7.17
CA GLY A 29 1.26 8.78 7.12
C GLY A 29 0.67 7.81 8.14
N CYS A 30 -0.62 7.50 7.95
CA CYS A 30 -1.38 6.55 8.76
C CYS A 30 -1.15 5.12 8.27
N TYR A 31 -1.43 4.15 9.15
CA TYR A 31 -1.27 2.72 8.90
C TYR A 31 -2.63 2.05 8.95
N PHE A 32 -2.86 1.11 8.04
CA PHE A 32 -4.14 0.43 7.89
C PHE A 32 -3.89 -1.07 7.76
N ALA A 33 -4.70 -1.90 8.41
CA ALA A 33 -4.83 -3.29 7.99
C ALA A 33 -5.57 -3.35 6.64
N TRP A 34 -5.31 -4.36 5.83
CA TRP A 34 -5.83 -4.41 4.47
C TRP A 34 -7.35 -4.49 4.45
N GLY A 35 -8.02 -3.58 3.75
CA GLY A 35 -9.50 -3.48 3.77
C GLY A 35 -10.08 -2.71 4.96
N GLU A 36 -9.26 -2.27 5.91
CA GLU A 36 -9.69 -1.35 6.97
C GLU A 36 -9.61 0.10 6.48
N THR A 37 -10.55 0.92 6.95
CA THR A 37 -10.59 2.36 6.67
C THR A 37 -10.36 3.22 7.91
N VAL A 38 -9.97 2.58 9.02
CA VAL A 38 -9.59 3.24 10.28
C VAL A 38 -8.10 3.03 10.50
N GLU A 39 -7.40 4.07 10.94
CA GLU A 39 -5.98 3.97 11.28
C GLU A 39 -5.78 3.00 12.46
N LEU A 40 -4.80 2.11 12.32
CA LEU A 40 -4.45 1.11 13.32
C LEU A 40 -2.93 1.08 13.52
N GLU A 41 -2.49 1.07 14.78
CA GLU A 41 -1.08 0.82 15.12
C GLU A 41 -0.74 -0.68 15.17
N GLY A 42 -1.76 -1.53 15.09
CA GLY A 42 -1.65 -2.99 15.03
C GLY A 42 -3.02 -3.64 14.93
N SER A 43 -3.06 -4.87 14.39
CA SER A 43 -4.27 -5.67 14.31
C SER A 43 -3.95 -7.14 14.55
N SER A 44 -4.96 -7.92 14.86
CA SER A 44 -4.90 -9.38 14.95
C SER A 44 -6.10 -9.99 14.23
N TRP A 45 -6.03 -11.29 13.94
CA TRP A 45 -7.15 -11.99 13.31
C TRP A 45 -8.46 -11.92 14.12
N SER A 46 -8.38 -11.73 15.44
CA SER A 46 -9.57 -11.61 16.29
C SER A 46 -10.21 -10.22 16.25
N SER A 47 -9.45 -9.17 15.92
CA SER A 47 -9.96 -7.80 15.80
C SER A 47 -10.21 -7.36 14.36
N TYR A 48 -9.70 -8.12 13.38
CA TYR A 48 -9.77 -7.78 11.97
C TYR A 48 -11.19 -7.89 11.42
N ARG A 49 -11.68 -6.81 10.79
CA ARG A 49 -13.07 -6.67 10.32
C ARG A 49 -13.54 -7.78 9.38
N TYR A 50 -12.63 -8.35 8.60
CA TYR A 50 -12.92 -9.39 7.61
C TYR A 50 -12.53 -10.81 8.04
N ALA A 51 -12.40 -11.03 9.35
CA ALA A 51 -12.23 -12.37 9.94
C ALA A 51 -13.17 -12.56 11.15
N SER A 52 -13.61 -13.80 11.33
CA SER A 52 -14.33 -14.22 12.53
C SER A 52 -13.37 -14.95 13.49
N GLY A 53 -12.47 -14.19 14.13
CA GLY A 53 -11.60 -14.71 15.19
C GLY A 53 -10.24 -15.22 14.72
N ASP A 54 -10.15 -15.83 13.53
CA ASP A 54 -8.92 -16.44 13.01
C ASP A 54 -8.79 -16.32 11.49
N MET A 55 -7.57 -16.63 10.99
CA MET A 55 -7.23 -16.53 9.57
C MET A 55 -8.02 -17.48 8.66
N TYR A 56 -8.61 -18.56 9.19
CA TYR A 56 -9.35 -19.57 8.43
C TYR A 56 -10.87 -19.29 8.39
N SER A 57 -11.29 -18.17 8.97
CA SER A 57 -12.68 -17.77 9.11
C SER A 57 -12.92 -16.38 8.48
N LEU A 58 -12.39 -16.15 7.28
CA LEU A 58 -12.57 -14.91 6.52
C LEU A 58 -14.03 -14.73 6.10
N THR A 59 -14.51 -13.49 6.20
CA THR A 59 -15.89 -13.12 5.87
C THR A 59 -16.00 -12.33 4.56
N LYS A 60 -14.87 -11.86 3.99
CA LYS A 60 -14.83 -11.08 2.74
C LYS A 60 -13.49 -11.23 2.00
N TYR A 61 -13.52 -11.01 0.68
CA TYR A 61 -12.39 -11.08 -0.25
C TYR A 61 -11.73 -12.45 -0.27
N ASN A 62 -12.50 -13.52 -0.32
CA ASN A 62 -11.97 -14.87 -0.20
C ASN A 62 -12.34 -15.71 -1.42
N THR A 63 -11.35 -16.44 -1.94
CA THR A 63 -11.45 -17.32 -3.10
C THR A 63 -11.28 -18.80 -2.74
N LYS A 64 -11.02 -19.13 -1.47
CA LYS A 64 -10.74 -20.49 -0.99
C LYS A 64 -11.69 -20.89 0.14
N SER A 65 -12.44 -21.97 -0.05
CA SER A 65 -13.40 -22.45 0.95
C SER A 65 -12.76 -22.90 2.26
N THR A 66 -11.46 -23.22 2.28
CA THR A 66 -10.70 -23.56 3.49
C THR A 66 -10.43 -22.36 4.39
N TYR A 67 -10.77 -21.14 3.96
CA TYR A 67 -10.54 -19.89 4.68
C TYR A 67 -11.84 -19.14 4.99
N GLY A 68 -13.02 -19.77 4.89
CA GLY A 68 -14.30 -19.15 5.24
C GLY A 68 -15.20 -18.89 4.03
N THR A 69 -16.02 -17.84 4.09
CA THR A 69 -17.03 -17.53 3.07
C THR A 69 -16.36 -17.12 1.76
N VAL A 70 -16.69 -17.77 0.65
CA VAL A 70 -16.13 -17.44 -0.67
C VAL A 70 -17.02 -16.43 -1.37
N ASP A 71 -16.48 -15.26 -1.69
CA ASP A 71 -17.15 -14.20 -2.47
C ASP A 71 -16.46 -13.92 -3.81
N GLY A 72 -15.28 -14.51 -4.04
CA GLY A 72 -14.52 -14.37 -5.29
C GLY A 72 -13.88 -13.01 -5.50
N LYS A 73 -13.97 -12.08 -4.54
CA LYS A 73 -13.44 -10.72 -4.70
C LYS A 73 -11.93 -10.71 -4.46
N THR A 74 -11.20 -10.11 -5.39
CA THR A 74 -9.73 -10.06 -5.36
C THR A 74 -9.16 -8.63 -5.37
N VAL A 75 -10.02 -7.62 -5.41
CA VAL A 75 -9.65 -6.20 -5.34
C VAL A 75 -10.58 -5.52 -4.35
N LEU A 76 -10.04 -4.61 -3.53
CA LEU A 76 -10.85 -3.84 -2.58
C LEU A 76 -11.97 -3.08 -3.28
N GLU A 77 -13.16 -3.12 -2.68
CA GLU A 77 -14.24 -2.21 -3.01
C GLU A 77 -13.99 -0.85 -2.35
N ASN A 78 -14.50 0.22 -2.96
CA ASN A 78 -14.30 1.59 -2.47
C ASN A 78 -14.63 1.79 -0.98
N ILE A 79 -15.62 1.06 -0.44
CA ILE A 79 -16.01 1.16 0.98
C ILE A 79 -14.96 0.59 1.95
N ASP A 80 -14.03 -0.21 1.42
CA ASP A 80 -12.95 -0.87 2.17
C ASP A 80 -11.57 -0.31 1.80
N ASP A 81 -11.53 0.70 0.95
CA ASP A 81 -10.31 1.34 0.51
C ASP A 81 -10.03 2.56 1.40
N ALA A 82 -8.90 2.52 2.12
CA ALA A 82 -8.52 3.59 3.04
C ALA A 82 -8.33 4.93 2.32
N ALA A 83 -7.76 4.94 1.11
CA ALA A 83 -7.57 6.16 0.34
C ALA A 83 -8.91 6.74 -0.12
N TYR A 84 -9.82 5.90 -0.61
CA TYR A 84 -11.17 6.34 -0.98
C TYR A 84 -11.92 6.92 0.22
N SER A 85 -11.87 6.23 1.36
CA SER A 85 -12.58 6.64 2.56
C SER A 85 -12.04 7.94 3.17
N TRP A 86 -10.73 8.20 3.07
CA TRP A 86 -10.09 9.36 3.71
C TRP A 86 -10.01 10.56 2.77
N TRP A 87 -9.77 10.35 1.48
CA TRP A 87 -9.52 11.41 0.50
C TRP A 87 -10.66 11.63 -0.50
N GLY A 88 -11.66 10.76 -0.52
CA GLY A 88 -12.85 10.89 -1.36
C GLY A 88 -12.76 10.10 -2.66
N SER A 89 -13.80 10.24 -3.48
CA SER A 89 -14.11 9.34 -4.60
C SER A 89 -13.09 9.30 -5.73
N ASP A 90 -12.22 10.31 -5.79
CA ASP A 90 -11.20 10.44 -6.83
C ASP A 90 -9.93 9.65 -6.49
N TRP A 91 -9.83 9.10 -5.28
CA TRP A 91 -8.66 8.43 -4.77
C TRP A 91 -8.94 6.99 -4.39
N ARG A 92 -7.96 6.13 -4.63
CA ARG A 92 -7.97 4.72 -4.24
C ARG A 92 -6.57 4.21 -3.99
N MET A 93 -6.48 3.06 -3.35
CA MET A 93 -5.27 2.27 -3.30
C MET A 93 -4.91 1.79 -4.72
N PRO A 94 -3.64 1.83 -5.10
CA PRO A 94 -3.18 1.27 -6.36
C PRO A 94 -3.37 -0.24 -6.37
N THR A 95 -3.65 -0.80 -7.53
CA THR A 95 -3.55 -2.23 -7.77
C THR A 95 -2.09 -2.68 -7.82
N VAL A 96 -1.85 -3.98 -7.70
CA VAL A 96 -0.49 -4.54 -7.88
C VAL A 96 0.08 -4.24 -9.27
N ASP A 97 -0.76 -4.20 -10.31
CA ASP A 97 -0.32 -3.91 -11.69
C ASP A 97 0.13 -2.46 -11.88
N GLU A 98 -0.55 -1.51 -11.24
CA GLU A 98 -0.16 -0.09 -11.28
C GLU A 98 1.17 0.15 -10.55
N PHE A 99 1.39 -0.55 -9.45
CA PHE A 99 2.69 -0.51 -8.79
C PHE A 99 3.80 -1.16 -9.62
N ARG A 100 3.52 -2.29 -10.29
CA ARG A 100 4.46 -2.90 -11.26
C ARG A 100 4.80 -1.91 -12.37
N GLU A 101 3.80 -1.21 -12.89
CA GLU A 101 4.01 -0.17 -13.91
C GLU A 101 4.95 0.93 -13.39
N LEU A 102 4.75 1.40 -12.15
CA LEU A 102 5.64 2.37 -11.49
C LEU A 102 7.07 1.85 -11.38
N CYS A 103 7.27 0.60 -10.93
CA CYS A 103 8.61 0.01 -10.81
C CYS A 103 9.32 -0.13 -12.16
N ASN A 104 8.59 -0.49 -13.21
CA ASN A 104 9.17 -0.75 -14.54
C ASN A 104 9.46 0.54 -15.32
N ASN A 105 8.60 1.55 -15.19
CA ASN A 105 8.64 2.77 -16.01
C ASN A 105 9.22 3.99 -15.30
N CYS A 106 9.73 3.84 -14.08
CA CYS A 106 10.43 4.88 -13.36
C CYS A 106 11.86 4.48 -13.00
N ASP A 107 12.72 5.48 -12.83
CA ASP A 107 14.03 5.36 -12.21
C ASP A 107 13.89 5.61 -10.70
N TRP A 108 14.42 4.69 -9.91
CA TRP A 108 14.36 4.72 -8.45
C TRP A 108 15.74 5.04 -7.90
N VAL A 109 15.91 6.25 -7.36
CA VAL A 109 17.18 6.70 -6.78
C VAL A 109 17.04 6.81 -5.27
N TRP A 110 17.79 5.98 -4.54
CA TRP A 110 17.82 6.07 -3.07
C TRP A 110 18.44 7.39 -2.66
N THR A 111 17.73 8.14 -1.82
CA THR A 111 18.13 9.48 -1.40
C THR A 111 17.57 9.81 -0.02
N MET A 112 17.83 11.03 0.43
CA MET A 112 17.27 11.59 1.64
C MET A 112 16.59 12.92 1.30
N GLN A 113 15.33 13.06 1.70
CA GLN A 113 14.56 14.29 1.58
C GLN A 113 14.08 14.70 2.98
N ASP A 114 14.31 15.96 3.36
CA ASP A 114 13.95 16.51 4.67
C ASP A 114 14.43 15.65 5.87
N GLY A 115 15.60 15.03 5.75
CA GLY A 115 16.19 14.16 6.78
C GLY A 115 15.58 12.75 6.85
N ILE A 116 14.68 12.39 5.93
CA ILE A 116 14.05 11.08 5.85
C ILE A 116 14.59 10.33 4.62
N ASN A 117 15.09 9.11 4.83
CA ASN A 117 15.54 8.24 3.75
C ASN A 117 14.36 7.72 2.93
N GLY A 118 14.58 7.45 1.65
CA GLY A 118 13.56 6.91 0.75
C GLY A 118 14.01 6.89 -0.70
N TYR A 119 13.06 6.69 -1.59
CA TYR A 119 13.31 6.72 -3.03
C TYR A 119 12.70 7.97 -3.66
N LEU A 120 13.52 8.69 -4.44
CA LEU A 120 13.01 9.57 -5.48
C LEU A 120 12.69 8.71 -6.70
N VAL A 121 11.41 8.64 -7.05
CA VAL A 121 10.89 7.85 -8.16
C VAL A 121 10.61 8.80 -9.32
N LYS A 122 11.47 8.81 -10.33
CA LYS A 122 11.38 9.71 -11.50
C LYS A 122 10.83 8.97 -12.71
N SER A 123 9.81 9.52 -13.34
CA SER A 123 9.26 8.98 -14.59
C SER A 123 10.28 8.99 -15.72
N LYS A 124 10.37 7.86 -16.44
CA LYS A 124 11.09 7.76 -17.72
C LYS A 124 10.31 8.39 -18.89
N VAL A 125 9.03 8.75 -18.68
CA VAL A 125 8.11 9.26 -19.71
C VAL A 125 8.04 10.79 -19.73
N ASN A 126 7.89 11.45 -18.58
CA ASN A 126 7.58 12.90 -18.55
C ASN A 126 8.31 13.71 -17.45
N GLU A 127 9.48 13.24 -17.00
CA GLU A 127 10.36 13.86 -15.99
C GLU A 127 9.77 14.12 -14.59
N ASN A 128 8.46 14.02 -14.43
CA ASN A 128 7.79 14.15 -13.14
C ASN A 128 8.29 13.08 -12.16
N SER A 129 8.21 13.39 -10.87
CA SER A 129 8.70 12.50 -9.82
C SER A 129 7.85 12.56 -8.56
N ILE A 130 7.85 11.47 -7.80
CA ILE A 130 7.33 11.40 -6.44
C ILE A 130 8.44 10.93 -5.49
N PHE A 131 8.29 11.25 -4.20
CA PHE A 131 9.15 10.70 -3.15
C PHE A 131 8.38 9.68 -2.32
N LEU A 132 8.96 8.49 -2.16
CA LEU A 132 8.45 7.43 -1.30
C LEU A 132 9.36 7.29 -0.08
N PRO A 133 8.94 7.78 1.11
CA PRO A 133 9.74 7.68 2.31
C PRO A 133 9.83 6.24 2.81
N VAL A 134 10.88 5.94 3.56
CA VAL A 134 10.87 4.78 4.46
C VAL A 134 9.80 4.98 5.52
N THR A 135 9.05 3.93 5.82
CA THR A 135 7.93 3.96 6.76
C THR A 135 8.28 3.26 8.08
N LYS A 136 9.55 2.87 8.28
CA LYS A 136 10.13 2.27 9.51
C LYS A 136 9.28 1.15 10.13
N PHE A 137 9.69 -0.09 9.91
CA PHE A 137 9.17 -1.26 10.64
C PHE A 137 10.14 -1.62 11.77
N ASN A 138 9.64 -1.74 13.00
CA ASN A 138 10.41 -2.31 14.10
C ASN A 138 10.27 -3.83 14.05
N GLN A 139 11.31 -4.52 13.58
CA GLN A 139 11.45 -5.97 13.74
C GLN A 139 12.63 -6.20 14.68
N ASP A 140 12.39 -6.83 15.83
CA ASP A 140 13.42 -7.36 16.74
C ASP A 140 14.50 -6.35 17.20
N ASN A 141 14.10 -5.12 17.55
CA ASN A 141 15.00 -4.04 18.02
C ASN A 141 16.08 -3.59 17.03
N ILE A 142 15.99 -3.99 15.76
CA ILE A 142 16.83 -3.46 14.67
C ILE A 142 15.96 -2.50 13.87
N VAL A 143 16.33 -1.23 13.84
CA VAL A 143 15.72 -0.25 12.92
C VAL A 143 16.17 -0.64 11.52
N VAL A 144 15.30 -1.33 10.78
CA VAL A 144 15.53 -1.57 9.37
C VAL A 144 14.78 -0.50 8.58
N GLU A 145 15.54 0.34 7.88
CA GLU A 145 14.98 1.40 7.04
C GLU A 145 14.35 0.80 5.79
N ARG A 146 13.02 0.64 5.87
CA ARG A 146 12.20 -0.01 4.85
C ARG A 146 10.99 0.85 4.53
N GLY A 147 10.60 0.88 3.27
CA GLY A 147 9.28 1.33 2.83
C GLY A 147 8.42 0.11 2.53
N ALA A 148 7.19 0.13 3.00
CA ALA A 148 6.18 -0.88 2.68
C ALA A 148 4.84 -0.19 2.42
N TYR A 149 4.13 -0.59 1.38
CA TYR A 149 2.87 0.02 0.96
C TYR A 149 1.86 -1.02 0.55
N TRP A 150 0.61 -0.85 0.98
CA TRP A 150 -0.46 -1.71 0.49
C TRP A 150 -0.81 -1.46 -0.97
N THR A 151 -1.17 -2.53 -1.67
CA THR A 151 -1.99 -2.48 -2.89
C THR A 151 -3.43 -2.86 -2.56
N SER A 152 -4.38 -2.52 -3.42
CA SER A 152 -5.79 -2.95 -3.33
C SER A 152 -6.00 -4.42 -3.72
N SER A 153 -4.95 -5.13 -4.12
CA SER A 153 -5.04 -6.47 -4.70
C SER A 153 -4.81 -7.56 -3.65
N LEU A 154 -5.72 -8.53 -3.60
CA LEU A 154 -5.58 -9.77 -2.84
C LEU A 154 -4.38 -10.57 -3.34
N TYR A 155 -3.68 -11.30 -2.45
CA TYR A 155 -2.67 -12.28 -2.84
C TYR A 155 -3.32 -13.67 -3.05
N PRO A 156 -3.53 -14.15 -4.30
CA PRO A 156 -4.31 -15.37 -4.53
C PRO A 156 -3.70 -16.66 -3.94
N PRO A 157 -2.36 -16.85 -3.92
CA PRO A 157 -1.77 -18.05 -3.33
C PRO A 157 -2.08 -18.20 -1.83
N TYR A 158 -2.13 -17.11 -1.07
CA TYR A 158 -2.56 -17.12 0.33
C TYR A 158 -3.58 -16.03 0.58
N VAL A 159 -4.87 -16.41 0.57
CA VAL A 159 -5.96 -15.45 0.73
C VAL A 159 -5.86 -14.69 2.05
N ALA A 160 -5.27 -15.23 3.12
CA ALA A 160 -5.01 -14.46 4.35
C ALA A 160 -4.01 -13.28 4.18
N CYS A 161 -3.46 -13.08 2.98
CA CYS A 161 -2.48 -12.06 2.64
C CYS A 161 -3.00 -11.16 1.51
N ALA A 162 -2.39 -10.00 1.37
CA ALA A 162 -2.58 -9.10 0.24
C ALA A 162 -1.24 -8.68 -0.35
N TYR A 163 -1.24 -8.25 -1.61
CA TYR A 163 -0.05 -7.73 -2.25
C TYR A 163 0.38 -6.43 -1.57
N MET A 164 1.67 -6.35 -1.24
CA MET A 164 2.32 -5.13 -0.80
C MET A 164 3.50 -4.83 -1.71
N ILE A 165 3.98 -3.59 -1.69
CA ILE A 165 5.27 -3.23 -2.28
C ILE A 165 6.26 -2.95 -1.16
N TYR A 166 7.47 -3.46 -1.33
CA TYR A 166 8.53 -3.35 -0.36
C TYR A 166 9.82 -2.80 -1.00
N PHE A 167 10.52 -1.95 -0.26
CA PHE A 167 11.86 -1.50 -0.63
C PHE A 167 12.75 -1.19 0.58
N ASN A 168 14.07 -1.22 0.33
CA ASN A 168 15.12 -0.75 1.23
C ASN A 168 16.27 -0.14 0.40
N SER A 169 17.33 0.33 1.06
CA SER A 169 18.46 1.00 0.39
C SER A 169 19.20 0.17 -0.67
N LYS A 170 19.07 -1.16 -0.64
CA LYS A 170 19.75 -2.07 -1.58
C LYS A 170 18.85 -2.52 -2.73
N SER A 171 17.54 -2.46 -2.55
CA SER A 171 16.60 -3.03 -3.51
C SER A 171 15.20 -2.43 -3.35
N TYR A 172 14.57 -2.15 -4.48
CA TYR A 172 13.12 -2.09 -4.63
C TYR A 172 12.75 -3.30 -5.47
N ILE A 173 11.86 -4.15 -4.97
CA ILE A 173 11.56 -5.43 -5.63
C ILE A 173 10.21 -5.29 -6.32
N PRO A 174 10.13 -5.49 -7.65
CA PRO A 174 8.88 -5.52 -8.39
C PRO A 174 8.22 -6.92 -8.39
N ASP A 175 8.76 -7.88 -7.62
CA ASP A 175 8.45 -9.29 -7.81
C ASP A 175 7.02 -9.63 -7.38
N ASP A 176 6.46 -10.59 -8.12
CA ASP A 176 5.08 -11.06 -8.09
C ASP A 176 4.65 -11.76 -6.78
N ASP A 177 5.46 -11.64 -5.73
CA ASP A 177 5.34 -12.40 -4.49
C ASP A 177 5.57 -11.56 -3.21
N ASP A 178 5.66 -10.23 -3.30
CA ASP A 178 5.65 -9.41 -2.07
C ASP A 178 4.23 -9.33 -1.51
N TRP A 179 4.04 -9.98 -0.38
CA TRP A 179 2.77 -10.02 0.34
C TRP A 179 3.00 -9.79 1.84
N ALA A 180 1.97 -9.29 2.50
CA ALA A 180 1.90 -9.20 3.94
C ALA A 180 0.57 -9.79 4.42
N MET A 181 0.50 -10.21 5.68
CA MET A 181 -0.77 -10.68 6.23
C MET A 181 -1.75 -9.51 6.22
N ARG A 182 -3.02 -9.76 5.92
CA ARG A 182 -4.02 -8.67 5.86
C ARG A 182 -4.16 -7.89 7.18
N ILE A 183 -3.75 -8.49 8.30
CA ILE A 183 -3.74 -7.88 9.64
C ILE A 183 -2.51 -6.99 9.90
N ASP A 184 -1.47 -7.07 9.06
CA ASP A 184 -0.35 -6.15 9.17
C ASP A 184 -0.84 -4.74 8.86
N CYS A 185 -0.37 -3.76 9.61
CA CYS A 185 -0.75 -2.37 9.38
C CYS A 185 0.34 -1.74 8.53
N LEU A 186 0.03 -1.33 7.30
CA LEU A 186 0.96 -0.67 6.37
C LEU A 186 0.38 0.68 5.88
N PRO A 187 1.25 1.62 5.48
CA PRO A 187 0.82 2.85 4.82
C PRO A 187 0.22 2.62 3.44
N VAL A 188 -0.50 3.64 2.97
CA VAL A 188 -1.08 3.70 1.63
C VAL A 188 -0.53 4.91 0.89
N ARG A 189 -0.03 4.68 -0.33
CA ARG A 189 0.30 5.72 -1.31
C ARG A 189 -0.81 5.75 -2.37
N PRO A 190 -1.77 6.69 -2.31
CA PRO A 190 -2.94 6.69 -3.19
C PRO A 190 -2.62 6.94 -4.66
N VAL A 191 -3.54 6.52 -5.51
CA VAL A 191 -3.60 6.89 -6.93
C VAL A 191 -4.98 7.45 -7.27
N SER A 192 -5.04 8.24 -8.34
CA SER A 192 -6.28 8.73 -8.94
C SER A 192 -6.32 8.39 -10.42
N ASP A 193 -7.50 8.12 -10.94
CA ASP A 193 -7.71 7.90 -12.37
C ASP A 193 -7.48 9.18 -13.19
N LYS A 194 -7.35 9.03 -14.51
CA LYS A 194 -7.01 10.15 -15.41
C LYS A 194 -8.18 11.04 -15.76
#